data_AF-A0A973D7W3-F1
#
_entry.id   AF-A0A973D7W3-F1
#
_cell.length_a   1.000
_cell.length_b   1.000
_cell.length_c   1.000
_cell.angle_alpha   90.00
_cell.angle_beta   90.00
_cell.angle_gamma   90.00
#
_symmetry.space_group_name_H-M   'P 1'
#
loop_
_entity.id
_entity.type
_entity.pdbx_description
1 polymer ?
#
loop_
_entity_poly.entity_id
_entity_poly.type
_entity_poly.pdbx_seq_one_letter_code
_entity_poly.pdbx_strand_id
1 'polypeptide(L)'
;LVRGSYYNAVGSLSLTPTIALYHDIGGTSPVPVANFIEHRKTISTSVALGSLGVWDVKFGYTNSFGAGRYNLRNDRDFMSLTYSYSY
;
A
#
# COMPACT_ATOMS: atom_id res chain seq x y z
N LEU A 1 8.77 -4.77 -0.01
CA LEU A 1 7.50 -5.06 0.70
C LEU A 1 7.86 -5.69 2.04
N VAL A 2 7.31 -5.18 3.13
CA VAL A 2 7.44 -5.76 4.48
C VAL A 2 6.04 -6.08 4.98
N ARG A 3 5.82 -7.30 5.47
CA ARG A 3 4.53 -7.75 5.98
C ARG A 3 4.76 -8.60 7.22
N GLY A 4 4.04 -8.28 8.30
CA GLY A 4 3.98 -9.09 9.50
C GLY A 4 2.66 -9.85 9.56
N SER A 5 2.67 -11.01 10.20
CA SER A 5 1.47 -11.80 10.50
C SER A 5 1.49 -12.17 11.98
N TYR A 6 0.48 -11.74 12.71
CA TYR A 6 0.33 -12.01 14.14
C TYR A 6 -1.01 -12.70 14.36
N TYR A 7 -0.96 -13.93 14.83
CA TYR A 7 -2.15 -14.69 15.22
C TYR A 7 -2.50 -14.35 16.67
N ASN A 8 -3.80 -14.23 16.97
CA ASN A 8 -4.30 -13.94 18.31
C ASN A 8 -3.75 -12.62 18.92
N ALA A 9 -3.41 -11.66 18.07
CA ALA A 9 -2.84 -10.38 18.51
C ALA A 9 -3.90 -9.49 19.18
N VAL A 10 -5.16 -9.63 18.76
CA VAL A 10 -6.32 -8.94 19.35
C VAL A 10 -7.36 -10.01 19.69
N GLY A 11 -7.23 -10.62 20.86
CA GLY A 11 -8.07 -11.76 21.25
C GLY A 11 -7.88 -12.94 20.31
N SER A 12 -8.95 -13.42 19.65
CA SER A 12 -8.87 -14.48 18.64
C SER A 12 -8.52 -13.97 17.24
N LEU A 13 -8.44 -12.66 17.03
CA LEU A 13 -8.25 -12.07 15.70
C LEU A 13 -6.78 -12.10 15.26
N SER A 14 -6.58 -12.30 13.96
CA SER A 14 -5.27 -12.13 13.34
C SER A 14 -5.06 -10.66 12.93
N LEU A 15 -3.86 -10.14 13.16
CA LEU A 15 -3.43 -8.79 12.75
C LEU A 15 -2.31 -8.90 11.71
N THR A 16 -2.46 -8.20 10.60
CA THR A 16 -1.48 -8.20 9.50
C THR A 16 -1.11 -6.76 9.09
N PRO A 17 -0.06 -6.15 9.69
CA PRO A 17 0.48 -4.90 9.20
C PRO A 17 1.32 -5.13 7.93
N THR A 18 1.21 -4.24 6.95
CA THR A 18 1.95 -4.29 5.68
C THR A 18 2.45 -2.89 5.30
N ILE A 19 3.71 -2.81 4.89
CA ILE A 19 4.36 -1.60 4.37
C ILE A 19 5.01 -1.92 3.03
N ALA A 20 4.68 -1.17 1.99
CA ALA A 20 5.30 -1.23 0.68
C ALA A 20 5.95 0.11 0.35
N LEU A 21 7.21 0.06 -0.07
CA LEU A 21 7.97 1.21 -0.52
C LEU A 21 8.39 0.96 -1.95
N TYR A 22 8.17 1.95 -2.80
CA TYR A 22 8.60 1.96 -4.19
C TYR A 22 9.43 3.22 -4.41
N HIS A 23 10.57 3.08 -5.08
CA HIS A 23 11.45 4.19 -5.42
C HIS A 23 12.08 3.93 -6.79
N ASP A 24 11.76 4.80 -7.73
CA ASP A 24 12.36 4.84 -9.05
C ASP A 24 13.73 5.56 -8.92
N ILE A 25 14.82 4.80 -8.78
CA ILE A 25 16.14 5.34 -8.39
C ILE A 25 16.71 6.30 -9.44
N GLY A 26 16.68 5.93 -10.73
CA GLY A 26 17.30 6.72 -11.79
C GLY A 26 16.87 6.31 -13.20
N GLY A 27 16.85 7.29 -14.11
CA GLY A 27 16.34 7.15 -15.48
C GLY A 27 14.85 7.41 -15.62
N THR A 28 14.39 7.78 -16.82
CA THR A 28 12.96 7.95 -17.14
C THR A 28 12.66 7.19 -18.43
N SER A 29 11.61 6.36 -18.43
CA SER A 29 11.27 5.55 -19.60
C SER A 29 10.79 6.43 -20.76
N PRO A 30 11.20 6.13 -22.01
CA PRO A 30 10.72 6.85 -23.18
C PRO A 30 9.22 6.59 -23.44
N VAL A 31 8.53 7.61 -23.93
CA VAL A 31 7.14 7.54 -24.39
C VAL A 31 7.06 6.66 -25.64
N PRO A 32 6.04 5.80 -25.82
CA PRO A 32 4.75 5.76 -25.10
C PRO A 32 4.72 4.89 -23.83
N VAL A 33 5.75 4.10 -23.54
CA VAL A 33 5.78 3.17 -22.41
C VAL A 33 6.43 3.85 -21.19
N ALA A 34 5.85 4.96 -20.74
CA ALA A 34 6.37 5.75 -19.62
C ALA A 34 5.95 5.17 -18.26
N ASN A 35 6.49 4.01 -17.89
CA ASN A 35 6.19 3.36 -16.61
C ASN A 35 7.10 3.80 -15.46
N PHE A 36 8.29 4.35 -15.75
CA PHE A 36 9.29 4.71 -14.76
C PHE A 36 9.63 6.20 -14.84
N ILE A 37 9.65 6.88 -13.69
CA ILE A 37 9.93 8.32 -13.60
C ILE A 37 10.99 8.53 -12.52
N GLU A 38 12.12 9.09 -12.93
CA GLU A 38 13.26 9.29 -12.05
C GLU A 38 12.89 10.00 -10.73
N HIS A 39 13.32 9.42 -9.62
CA HIS A 39 13.10 9.87 -8.24
C HIS A 39 11.64 9.87 -7.76
N ARG A 40 10.74 9.19 -8.47
CA ARG A 40 9.37 8.96 -7.99
C ARG A 40 9.40 7.97 -6.84
N LYS A 41 8.70 8.30 -5.76
CA LYS A 41 8.56 7.47 -4.56
C LYS A 41 7.10 7.24 -4.24
N THR A 42 6.78 6.07 -3.71
CA THR A 42 5.45 5.76 -3.20
C THR A 42 5.57 4.92 -1.95
N ILE A 43 4.85 5.31 -0.91
CA ILE A 43 4.68 4.54 0.31
C ILE A 43 3.23 4.10 0.42
N SER A 44 3.02 2.81 0.65
CA SER A 44 1.72 2.24 0.95
C SER A 44 1.80 1.50 2.28
N THR A 45 0.89 1.81 3.19
CA THR A 45 0.75 1.16 4.49
C THR A 45 -0.65 0.58 4.61
N SER A 46 -0.79 -0.56 5.26
CA SER A 46 -2.10 -1.11 5.59
C SER A 46 -2.06 -1.98 6.82
N VAL A 47 -3.21 -2.08 7.46
CA VAL A 47 -3.45 -3.00 8.57
C VAL A 47 -4.70 -3.80 8.23
N ALA A 48 -4.58 -5.12 8.28
CA ALA A 48 -5.72 -6.01 8.17
C ALA A 48 -5.98 -6.74 9.50
N LEU A 49 -7.25 -6.86 9.85
CA LEU A 49 -7.77 -7.63 10.97
C LEU A 49 -8.70 -8.71 10.42
N GLY A 50 -8.58 -9.93 10.90
CA GLY A 50 -9.35 -11.07 10.41
C GLY A 50 -9.81 -12.00 11.53
N SER A 51 -10.95 -12.66 11.32
CA SER A 51 -11.56 -13.60 12.27
C SER A 51 -11.73 -14.98 11.65
N LEU A 52 -10.68 -15.80 11.66
CA LEU A 52 -10.70 -17.24 11.30
C LEU A 52 -11.48 -17.57 10.01
N GLY A 53 -11.40 -16.70 8.99
CA GLY A 53 -12.08 -16.90 7.70
C GLY A 53 -13.55 -16.51 7.64
N VAL A 54 -14.12 -15.96 8.73
CA VAL A 54 -15.50 -15.47 8.78
C VAL A 54 -15.60 -14.06 8.23
N TRP A 55 -14.73 -13.16 8.69
CA TRP A 55 -14.68 -11.78 8.24
C TRP A 55 -13.27 -11.20 8.30
N ASP A 56 -13.05 -10.21 7.44
CA ASP A 56 -11.81 -9.44 7.36
C ASP A 56 -12.11 -7.94 7.18
N VAL A 57 -11.38 -7.10 7.92
CA VAL A 57 -11.36 -5.64 7.77
C VAL A 57 -9.95 -5.23 7.38
N LYS A 58 -9.81 -4.40 6.35
CA LYS A 58 -8.51 -3.83 5.96
C LYS A 58 -8.62 -2.32 5.82
N PHE A 59 -7.73 -1.63 6.51
CA PHE A 59 -7.49 -0.20 6.32
C PHE A 59 -6.16 0.01 5.60
N GLY A 60 -6.13 0.90 4.62
CA GLY A 60 -4.94 1.19 3.82
C GLY A 60 -4.79 2.67 3.53
N TYR A 61 -3.54 3.11 3.48
CA TYR A 61 -3.14 4.47 3.11
C TYR A 61 -1.97 4.42 2.14
N THR A 62 -2.00 5.25 1.10
CA THR A 62 -0.93 5.38 0.12
C THR A 62 -0.65 6.84 -0.18
N ASN A 63 0.62 7.20 -0.21
CA ASN A 63 1.10 8.52 -0.61
C ASN A 63 2.20 8.36 -1.68
N SER A 64 2.14 9.20 -2.71
CA SER A 64 3.14 9.25 -3.79
C SER A 64 3.80 10.63 -3.78
N PHE A 65 5.14 10.65 -3.83
CA PHE A 65 5.94 11.87 -3.70
C PHE A 65 7.20 11.82 -4.56
N GLY A 66 7.89 12.95 -4.76
CA GLY A 66 9.10 13.02 -5.59
C GLY A 66 8.82 13.05 -7.09
N ALA A 67 9.87 13.05 -7.92
CA ALA A 67 9.79 13.24 -9.39
C ALA A 67 9.15 14.57 -9.87
N GLY A 68 8.90 15.51 -8.94
CA GLY A 68 8.42 16.86 -9.24
C GLY A 68 7.22 16.89 -10.19
N ARG A 69 7.26 17.79 -11.16
CA ARG A 69 6.20 17.98 -12.17
C ARG A 69 5.89 16.74 -13.01
N TYR A 70 6.80 15.77 -13.06
CA TYR A 70 6.65 14.57 -13.88
C TYR A 70 5.84 13.48 -13.16
N ASN A 71 5.70 13.56 -11.83
CA ASN A 71 4.85 12.66 -11.07
C ASN A 71 3.43 13.21 -10.95
N LEU A 72 2.52 12.75 -11.81
CA LEU A 72 1.10 13.17 -11.79
C LEU A 72 0.33 12.77 -10.52
N ARG A 73 0.89 11.84 -9.74
CA ARG A 73 0.36 11.43 -8.42
C ARG A 73 1.10 12.12 -7.27
N ASN A 74 2.04 13.03 -7.55
CA ASN A 74 2.70 13.81 -6.51
C ASN A 74 1.65 14.56 -5.68
N ASP A 75 1.85 14.60 -4.37
CA ASP A 75 0.97 15.24 -3.39
C ASP A 75 -0.48 14.68 -3.39
N ARG A 76 -0.69 13.48 -3.97
CA ARG A 76 -1.97 12.77 -3.88
C ARG A 76 -1.92 11.70 -2.81
N ASP A 77 -2.92 11.78 -1.93
CA ASP A 77 -3.20 10.80 -0.90
C ASP A 77 -4.36 9.89 -1.31
N PHE A 78 -4.25 8.60 -0.99
CA PHE A 78 -5.31 7.63 -1.18
C PHE A 78 -5.52 6.83 0.11
N MET A 79 -6.77 6.77 0.56
CA MET A 79 -7.20 5.97 1.71
C MET A 79 -8.24 4.96 1.28
N SER A 80 -8.21 3.78 1.90
CA SER A 80 -9.17 2.70 1.63
C SER A 80 -9.57 2.00 2.91
N LEU A 81 -10.85 1.72 3.05
CA LEU A 81 -11.40 0.80 4.05
C LEU A 81 -12.16 -0.31 3.30
N THR A 82 -11.85 -1.56 3.60
CA THR A 82 -12.49 -2.72 3.00
C THR A 82 -12.98 -3.64 4.10
N TYR A 83 -14.21 -4.12 3.96
CA TYR A 83 -14.80 -5.16 4.80
C TYR A 83 -15.19 -6.34 3.91
N SER A 84 -14.97 -7.56 4.39
CA SER A 84 -15.30 -8.79 3.69
C SER A 84 -15.86 -9.79 4.69
N TYR A 85 -16.87 -10.55 4.26
CA TYR A 85 -17.55 -11.56 5.06
C TYR A 85 -17.81 -12.80 4.21
N SER A 86 -17.60 -13.99 4.76
CA SER A 86 -17.85 -15.28 4.10
C SER A 86 -18.84 -16.11 4.90
N TYR A 87 -19.76 -16.78 4.21
CA TYR A 87 -20.80 -17.65 4.76
C TYR A 87 -20.66 -19.09 4.28
#